data_AF-A0A4U9CVP7-F1
#
_entry.id   AF-A0A4U9CVP7-F1
#
_cell.length_a   1.000
_cell.length_b   1.000
_cell.length_c   1.000
_cell.angle_alpha   90.00
_cell.angle_beta   90.00
_cell.angle_gamma   90.00
#
_symmetry.space_group_name_H-M   'P 1'
#
loop_
_entity.id
_entity.type
_entity.pdbx_description
1 polymer ?
#
loop_
_entity_poly.entity_id
_entity_poly.type
_entity_poly.pdbx_seq_one_letter_code
_entity_poly.pdbx_strand_id
1 'polypeptide(L)'
;MLLASDVAQFASRKNQIGDELRSGKLDVFYDLYNLGQKRRFERYQYALKVLERPMDFTGNDNFNLDRSKSPWPKDEAELNALWDAKVKFDQLSLKLAGKDDKEIRETLTRRYKFAIRRLAQTNSEDVFSLVMTSFAREIDPHTNYLSPRNTEQFQYRNEPFVRRDRRGAADGRRLHGDQLAGGRRAGGEEQVH
;
A
#
# COMPACT_ATOMS: atom_id res chain seq x y z
N MET A 1 11.62 10.20 2.60
CA MET A 1 11.83 10.99 3.83
C MET A 1 12.68 12.18 3.43
N LEU A 2 12.27 13.39 3.80
CA LEU A 2 12.87 14.65 3.35
C LEU A 2 14.03 15.04 4.28
N LEU A 3 14.95 15.87 3.78
CA LEU A 3 15.96 16.55 4.59
C LEU A 3 15.39 17.82 5.24
N ALA A 4 16.04 18.30 6.29
CA ALA A 4 15.72 19.58 6.91
C ALA A 4 15.83 20.74 5.91
N SER A 5 16.81 20.69 5.01
CA SER A 5 17.01 21.66 3.93
C SER A 5 15.85 21.66 2.92
N ASP A 6 15.38 20.47 2.53
CA ASP A 6 14.20 20.33 1.67
C ASP A 6 12.99 21.02 2.33
N VAL A 7 12.74 20.75 3.61
CA VAL A 7 11.61 21.35 4.34
C VAL A 7 11.76 22.87 4.47
N ALA A 8 12.96 23.36 4.81
CA ALA A 8 13.23 24.78 4.96
C ALA A 8 12.99 25.57 3.65
N GLN A 9 13.36 24.97 2.51
CA GLN A 9 13.13 25.56 1.19
C GLN A 9 11.65 25.86 0.96
N PHE A 10 10.76 24.90 1.23
CA PHE A 10 9.32 25.07 1.02
C PHE A 10 8.63 25.86 2.15
N ALA A 11 9.16 25.79 3.37
CA ALA A 11 8.66 26.59 4.50
C ALA A 11 8.75 28.10 4.24
N SER A 12 9.73 28.55 3.45
CA SER A 12 9.85 29.94 3.02
C SER A 12 8.66 30.42 2.16
N ARG A 13 7.99 29.50 1.46
CA ARG A 13 6.85 29.76 0.58
C ARG A 13 5.50 29.58 1.25
N LYS A 14 5.46 29.29 2.56
CA LYS A 14 4.22 29.01 3.30
C LYS A 14 3.12 30.09 3.15
N ASN A 15 3.52 31.35 3.01
CA ASN A 15 2.58 32.47 2.89
C ASN A 15 1.84 32.49 1.53
N GLN A 16 2.34 31.76 0.53
CA GLN A 16 1.72 31.67 -0.81
C GLN A 16 0.58 30.65 -0.84
N ILE A 17 0.53 29.72 0.12
CA ILE A 17 -0.43 28.61 0.14
C ILE A 17 -1.89 29.08 0.05
N GLY A 18 -2.25 30.14 0.77
CA GLY A 18 -3.62 30.67 0.73
C GLY A 18 -4.01 31.24 -0.63
N ASP A 19 -3.07 31.84 -1.35
CA ASP A 19 -3.30 32.37 -2.70
C ASP A 19 -3.32 31.26 -3.75
N GLU A 20 -2.48 30.25 -3.61
CA GLU A 20 -2.48 29.05 -4.44
C GLU A 20 -3.81 28.29 -4.36
N LEU A 21 -4.32 28.07 -3.14
CA LEU A 21 -5.61 27.41 -2.94
C LEU A 21 -6.78 28.21 -3.55
N ARG A 22 -6.76 29.54 -3.44
CA ARG A 22 -7.80 30.41 -4.01
C ARG A 22 -7.76 30.50 -5.52
N SER A 23 -6.56 30.53 -6.09
CA SER A 23 -6.34 30.66 -7.54
C SER A 23 -6.33 29.34 -8.30
N GLY A 24 -6.22 28.21 -7.60
CA GLY A 24 -6.05 26.88 -8.19
C GLY A 24 -4.65 26.60 -8.73
N LYS A 25 -3.69 27.52 -8.56
CA LYS A 25 -2.29 27.36 -8.96
C LYS A 25 -1.51 26.69 -7.83
N LEU A 26 -1.47 25.37 -7.82
CA LEU A 26 -0.94 24.57 -6.70
C LEU A 26 0.57 24.25 -6.84
N ASP A 27 1.36 25.15 -7.41
CA ASP A 27 2.74 24.89 -7.82
C ASP A 27 3.62 24.43 -6.63
N VAL A 28 3.52 25.10 -5.47
CA VAL A 28 4.28 24.73 -4.26
C VAL A 28 3.98 23.29 -3.84
N PHE A 29 2.72 22.86 -3.94
CA PHE A 29 2.32 21.52 -3.56
C PHE A 29 2.85 20.46 -4.53
N TYR A 30 2.75 20.70 -5.83
CA TYR A 30 3.26 19.78 -6.84
C TYR A 30 4.78 19.68 -6.81
N ASP A 31 5.49 20.80 -6.64
CA ASP A 31 6.95 20.83 -6.48
C ASP A 31 7.41 20.02 -5.25
N LEU A 32 6.77 20.25 -4.09
CA LEU A 32 7.08 19.51 -2.87
C LEU A 32 6.77 18.03 -3.01
N TYR A 33 5.66 17.70 -3.67
CA TYR A 33 5.30 16.31 -3.93
C TYR A 33 6.34 15.62 -4.81
N ASN A 34 6.73 16.25 -5.92
CA ASN A 34 7.74 15.74 -6.85
C ASN A 34 9.09 15.53 -6.16
N LEU A 35 9.52 16.48 -5.33
CA LEU A 35 10.71 16.32 -4.50
C LEU A 35 10.56 15.13 -3.54
N GLY A 36 9.39 15.00 -2.89
CA GLY A 36 9.06 13.89 -2.02
C GLY A 36 9.14 12.53 -2.72
N GLN A 37 8.67 12.44 -3.97
CA GLN A 37 8.77 11.23 -4.79
C GLN A 37 10.22 10.88 -5.10
N LYS A 38 11.03 11.85 -5.53
CA LYS A 38 12.47 11.67 -5.76
C LYS A 38 13.18 11.16 -4.51
N ARG A 39 12.94 11.80 -3.36
CA ARG A 39 13.54 11.38 -2.08
C ARG A 39 13.10 9.97 -1.69
N ARG A 40 11.82 9.62 -1.84
CA ARG A 40 11.33 8.25 -1.57
C ARG A 40 12.01 7.22 -2.48
N PHE A 41 12.19 7.54 -3.76
CA PHE A 41 12.88 6.68 -4.70
C PHE A 41 14.35 6.43 -4.29
N GLU A 42 15.11 7.50 -4.02
CA GLU A 42 16.49 7.43 -3.52
C GLU A 42 16.58 6.53 -2.28
N ARG A 43 15.61 6.66 -1.37
CA ARG A 43 15.58 5.85 -0.16
C ARG A 43 15.27 4.38 -0.40
N TYR A 44 14.32 4.04 -1.29
CA TYR A 44 14.07 2.64 -1.62
C TYR A 44 15.25 2.00 -2.36
N GLN A 45 15.96 2.76 -3.20
CA GLN A 45 17.21 2.28 -3.80
C GLN A 45 18.29 2.04 -2.74
N TYR A 46 18.44 2.95 -1.78
CA TYR A 46 19.35 2.76 -0.66
C TYR A 46 18.99 1.50 0.15
N ALA A 47 17.72 1.32 0.49
CA ALA A 47 17.23 0.15 1.22
C ALA A 47 17.58 -1.17 0.52
N LEU A 48 17.45 -1.22 -0.82
CA LEU A 48 17.84 -2.39 -1.61
C LEU A 48 19.34 -2.69 -1.49
N LYS A 49 20.20 -1.66 -1.49
CA LYS A 49 21.65 -1.84 -1.26
C LYS A 49 21.95 -2.31 0.17
N VAL A 50 21.22 -1.83 1.16
CA VAL A 50 21.38 -2.28 2.56
C VAL A 50 21.03 -3.76 2.72
N LEU A 51 20.02 -4.26 1.99
CA LEU A 51 19.63 -5.68 2.02
C LEU A 51 20.72 -6.64 1.52
N GLU A 52 21.70 -6.15 0.76
CA GLU A 52 22.83 -6.97 0.28
C GLU A 52 23.83 -7.26 1.39
N ARG A 53 23.94 -6.35 2.39
CA ARG A 53 24.84 -6.48 3.54
C ARG A 53 24.45 -7.67 4.44
N PRO A 54 25.39 -8.23 5.23
CA PRO A 54 25.06 -9.26 6.22
C PRO A 54 24.08 -8.72 7.26
N MET A 55 23.14 -9.56 7.70
CA MET A 55 22.21 -9.21 8.77
C MET A 55 22.87 -9.46 10.12
N ASP A 56 22.96 -8.43 10.95
CA ASP A 56 23.49 -8.53 12.32
C ASP A 56 22.45 -8.01 13.31
N PHE A 57 22.04 -8.88 14.22
CA PHE A 57 21.06 -8.61 15.29
C PHE A 57 21.67 -8.77 16.69
N THR A 58 23.00 -8.79 16.82
CA THR A 58 23.68 -9.00 18.10
C THR A 58 23.83 -7.72 18.95
N GLY A 59 23.65 -6.55 18.35
CA GLY A 59 23.70 -5.26 19.03
C GLY A 59 22.47 -4.94 19.91
N ASN A 60 22.61 -3.94 20.77
CA ASN A 60 21.55 -3.45 21.67
C ASN A 60 20.83 -2.21 21.11
N ASP A 61 20.59 -2.18 19.79
CA ASP A 61 20.01 -1.04 19.09
C ASP A 61 18.51 -0.93 19.34
N ASN A 62 18.01 0.31 19.49
CA ASN A 62 16.59 0.60 19.63
C ASN A 62 16.02 1.22 18.35
N PHE A 63 14.78 0.84 18.01
CA PHE A 63 14.05 1.43 16.88
C PHE A 63 12.81 2.18 17.36
N ASN A 64 12.77 3.49 17.10
CA ASN A 64 11.59 4.30 17.41
C ASN A 64 10.56 4.21 16.29
N LEU A 65 9.38 3.65 16.60
CA LEU A 65 8.25 3.52 15.69
C LEU A 65 7.54 4.85 15.40
N ASP A 66 7.46 5.75 16.39
CA ASP A 66 6.83 7.06 16.23
C ASP A 66 7.87 8.16 16.02
N ARG A 67 8.00 8.57 14.76
CA ARG A 67 8.87 9.68 14.35
C ARG A 67 8.10 10.95 13.99
N SER A 68 6.82 11.05 14.35
CA SER A 68 5.97 12.20 14.01
C SER A 68 6.51 13.53 14.57
N LYS A 69 7.16 13.50 15.73
CA LYS A 69 7.78 14.67 16.39
C LYS A 69 9.31 14.71 16.27
N SER A 70 9.91 13.78 15.54
CA SER A 70 11.38 13.75 15.38
C SER A 70 11.84 14.89 14.47
N PRO A 71 13.03 15.48 14.72
CA PRO A 71 13.60 16.44 13.78
C PRO A 71 13.84 15.80 12.42
N TRP A 72 13.71 16.61 11.37
CA TRP A 72 14.12 16.21 10.03
C TRP A 72 15.63 15.95 9.98
N PRO A 73 16.08 14.91 9.27
CA PRO A 73 17.50 14.61 9.13
C PRO A 73 18.22 15.78 8.45
N LYS A 74 19.35 16.18 9.00
CA LYS A 74 20.13 17.34 8.54
C LYS A 74 20.83 17.07 7.22
N ASP A 75 21.30 15.84 7.03
CA ASP A 75 22.08 15.42 5.88
C ASP A 75 21.75 13.98 5.46
N GLU A 76 22.42 13.54 4.40
CA GLU A 76 22.25 12.19 3.87
C GLU A 76 22.78 11.10 4.83
N ALA A 77 23.77 11.39 5.68
CA ALA A 77 24.31 10.42 6.61
C ALA A 77 23.29 10.10 7.73
N GLU A 78 22.68 11.12 8.33
CA GLU A 78 21.58 10.94 9.28
C GLU A 78 20.40 10.22 8.62
N LEU A 79 20.08 10.56 7.37
CA LEU A 79 19.01 9.91 6.63
C LEU A 79 19.33 8.43 6.32
N ASN A 80 20.58 8.10 6.00
CA ASN A 80 21.04 6.73 5.79
C ASN A 80 20.95 5.91 7.07
N ALA A 81 21.41 6.44 8.20
CA ALA A 81 21.33 5.77 9.50
C ALA A 81 19.88 5.41 9.90
N LEU A 82 18.92 6.30 9.62
CA LEU A 82 17.50 6.03 9.83
C LEU A 82 16.98 4.89 8.97
N TRP A 83 17.45 4.79 7.72
CA TRP A 83 17.07 3.73 6.80
C TRP A 83 17.77 2.41 7.11
N ASP A 84 19.02 2.43 7.58
CA ASP A 84 19.70 1.25 8.11
C ASP A 84 18.91 0.66 9.29
N ALA A 85 18.53 1.50 10.25
CA ALA A 85 17.71 1.08 11.40
C ALA A 85 16.33 0.56 10.96
N LYS A 86 15.70 1.21 9.96
CA LYS A 86 14.40 0.78 9.43
C LYS A 86 14.47 -0.57 8.72
N VAL A 87 15.49 -0.79 7.88
CA VAL A 87 15.69 -2.05 7.17
C VAL A 87 16.01 -3.16 8.16
N LYS A 88 16.87 -2.90 9.16
CA LYS A 88 17.16 -3.84 10.25
C LYS A 88 15.90 -4.22 11.02
N PHE A 89 15.03 -3.27 11.34
CA PHE A 89 13.74 -3.54 11.97
C PHE A 89 12.80 -4.38 11.09
N ASP A 90 12.70 -4.06 9.79
CA ASP A 90 11.90 -4.84 8.83
C ASP A 90 12.42 -6.28 8.71
N GLN A 91 13.76 -6.48 8.69
CA GLN A 91 14.39 -7.80 8.66
C GLN A 91 14.13 -8.57 9.96
N LEU A 92 14.34 -7.94 11.12
CA LEU A 92 14.11 -8.53 12.43
C LEU A 92 12.66 -8.98 12.60
N SER A 93 11.70 -8.16 12.16
CA SER A 93 10.27 -8.49 12.22
C SER A 93 9.94 -9.77 11.45
N LEU A 94 10.57 -9.99 10.29
CA LEU A 94 10.39 -11.22 9.51
C LEU A 94 11.14 -12.40 10.10
N LYS A 95 12.33 -12.18 10.69
CA LYS A 95 13.11 -13.21 11.39
C LYS A 95 12.36 -13.74 12.61
N LEU A 96 11.76 -12.85 13.40
CA LEU A 96 10.90 -13.21 14.54
C LEU A 96 9.62 -13.95 14.10
N ALA A 97 9.17 -13.75 12.86
CA ALA A 97 8.09 -14.53 12.26
C ALA A 97 8.54 -15.90 11.71
N GLY A 98 9.79 -16.32 11.96
CA GLY A 98 10.30 -17.65 11.60
C GLY A 98 10.81 -17.78 10.16
N LYS A 99 11.03 -16.68 9.45
CA LYS A 99 11.57 -16.70 8.08
C LYS A 99 13.09 -16.83 8.09
N ASP A 100 13.63 -17.54 7.10
CA ASP A 100 15.07 -17.60 6.90
C ASP A 100 15.62 -16.34 6.21
N ASP A 101 16.93 -16.13 6.30
CA ASP A 101 17.59 -14.91 5.79
C ASP A 101 17.40 -14.73 4.27
N LYS A 102 17.28 -15.81 3.49
CA LYS A 102 17.03 -15.75 2.04
C LYS A 102 15.60 -15.28 1.77
N GLU A 103 14.61 -15.87 2.42
CA GLU A 103 13.21 -15.47 2.32
C GLU A 103 12.99 -14.02 2.76
N ILE A 104 13.68 -13.58 3.82
CA ILE A 104 13.65 -12.19 4.29
C ILE A 104 14.14 -11.25 3.19
N ARG A 105 15.30 -11.52 2.59
CA ARG A 105 15.85 -10.71 1.48
C ARG A 105 14.91 -10.66 0.29
N GLU A 106 14.38 -11.80 -0.13
CA GLU A 106 13.43 -11.86 -1.26
C GLU A 106 12.15 -11.07 -0.99
N THR A 107 11.58 -11.22 0.22
CA THR A 107 10.35 -10.56 0.63
C THR A 107 10.54 -9.04 0.69
N LEU A 108 11.61 -8.56 1.33
CA LEU A 108 11.88 -7.13 1.43
C LEU A 108 12.28 -6.52 0.08
N THR A 109 13.03 -7.25 -0.74
CA THR A 109 13.35 -6.84 -2.12
C THR A 109 12.08 -6.65 -2.94
N ARG A 110 11.14 -7.61 -2.88
CA ARG A 110 9.85 -7.50 -3.56
C ARG A 110 9.06 -6.29 -3.06
N ARG A 111 9.01 -6.09 -1.73
CA ARG A 111 8.33 -4.96 -1.09
C ARG A 111 8.88 -3.61 -1.57
N TYR A 112 10.20 -3.41 -1.54
CA TYR A 112 10.80 -2.15 -1.95
C TYR A 112 10.70 -1.91 -3.46
N LYS A 113 10.87 -2.94 -4.30
CA LYS A 113 10.63 -2.83 -5.75
C LYS A 113 9.17 -2.48 -6.07
N PHE A 114 8.22 -3.07 -5.34
CA PHE A 114 6.81 -2.73 -5.48
C PHE A 114 6.53 -1.28 -5.05
N ALA A 115 7.15 -0.82 -3.95
CA ALA A 115 7.04 0.57 -3.51
C ALA A 115 7.59 1.54 -4.57
N ILE A 116 8.72 1.24 -5.20
CA ILE A 116 9.27 2.01 -6.33
C ILE A 116 8.30 2.05 -7.50
N ARG A 117 7.73 0.90 -7.91
CA ARG A 117 6.73 0.85 -8.99
C ARG A 117 5.51 1.71 -8.68
N ARG A 118 5.05 1.69 -7.42
CA ARG A 118 3.91 2.51 -6.96
C ARG A 118 4.20 4.01 -7.04
N LEU A 119 5.44 4.46 -6.82
CA LEU A 119 5.81 5.87 -7.00
C LEU A 119 5.62 6.34 -8.44
N ALA A 120 5.87 5.47 -9.42
CA ALA A 120 5.70 5.78 -10.85
C ALA A 120 4.23 5.75 -11.31
N GLN A 121 3.34 5.11 -10.54
CA GLN A 121 1.91 5.02 -10.84
C GLN A 121 1.08 6.16 -10.24
N THR A 122 1.72 7.02 -9.44
CA THR A 122 1.06 8.21 -8.90
C THR A 122 0.62 9.13 -10.04
N ASN A 123 -0.60 9.62 -9.95
CA ASN A 123 -1.18 10.56 -10.91
C ASN A 123 -1.47 11.92 -10.25
N SER A 124 -1.87 12.91 -11.05
CA SER A 124 -2.17 14.27 -10.59
C SER A 124 -3.29 14.32 -9.54
N GLU A 125 -4.29 13.45 -9.67
CA GLU A 125 -5.44 13.38 -8.75
C GLU A 125 -4.99 12.92 -7.35
N ASP A 126 -4.00 12.04 -7.25
CA ASP A 126 -3.42 11.63 -5.96
C ASP A 126 -2.77 12.82 -5.23
N VAL A 127 -2.10 13.71 -5.98
CA VAL A 127 -1.48 14.92 -5.44
C VAL A 127 -2.55 15.91 -5.01
N PHE A 128 -3.51 16.20 -5.89
CA PHE A 128 -4.62 17.11 -5.60
C PHE A 128 -5.40 16.65 -4.36
N SER A 129 -5.76 15.37 -4.30
CA SER A 129 -6.48 14.79 -3.18
C SER A 129 -5.72 14.90 -1.87
N LEU A 130 -4.40 14.69 -1.87
CA LEU A 130 -3.56 14.87 -0.69
C LEU A 130 -3.56 16.33 -0.20
N VAL A 131 -3.47 17.29 -1.13
CA VAL A 131 -3.50 18.73 -0.82
C VAL A 131 -4.84 19.13 -0.21
N MET A 132 -5.94 18.78 -0.87
CA MET A 132 -7.28 19.09 -0.37
C MET A 132 -7.56 18.39 0.97
N THR A 133 -7.05 17.18 1.18
CA THR A 133 -7.13 16.50 2.47
C THR A 133 -6.34 17.23 3.56
N SER A 134 -5.13 17.73 3.26
CA SER A 134 -4.35 18.51 4.23
C SER A 134 -5.05 19.81 4.62
N PHE A 135 -5.68 20.49 3.65
CA PHE A 135 -6.45 21.70 3.91
C PHE A 135 -7.72 21.40 4.75
N ALA A 136 -8.46 20.36 4.37
CA ALA A 136 -9.65 19.91 5.08
C ALA A 136 -9.37 19.55 6.55
N ARG A 137 -8.29 18.80 6.80
CA ARG A 137 -7.88 18.35 8.14
C ARG A 137 -7.42 19.49 9.06
N GLU A 138 -6.95 20.60 8.49
CA GLU A 138 -6.59 21.80 9.24
C GLU A 138 -7.84 22.54 9.76
N ILE A 139 -8.97 22.41 9.06
CA ILE A 139 -10.26 22.98 9.49
C ILE A 139 -10.83 22.16 10.66
N ASP A 140 -11.01 20.86 10.45
CA ASP A 140 -11.49 19.93 11.47
C ASP A 140 -11.18 18.46 11.07
N PRO A 141 -11.16 17.50 12.02
CA PRO A 141 -10.75 16.12 11.74
C PRO A 141 -11.75 15.31 10.88
N HIS A 142 -12.97 15.81 10.67
CA HIS A 142 -14.05 15.13 9.97
C HIS A 142 -14.31 15.66 8.57
N THR A 143 -13.83 16.85 8.24
CA THR A 143 -13.83 17.35 6.87
C THR A 143 -12.79 16.59 6.04
N ASN A 144 -13.22 16.06 4.89
CA ASN A 144 -12.36 15.31 3.98
C ASN A 144 -12.68 15.68 2.54
N TYR A 145 -11.67 15.64 1.68
CA TYR A 145 -11.84 15.65 0.24
C TYR A 145 -11.97 14.22 -0.29
N LEU A 146 -12.93 13.98 -1.18
CA LEU A 146 -13.10 12.71 -1.87
C LEU A 146 -12.87 12.90 -3.36
N SER A 147 -11.82 12.27 -3.89
CA SER A 147 -11.61 12.16 -5.34
C SER A 147 -12.78 11.39 -5.98
N PRO A 148 -13.03 11.54 -7.30
CA PRO A 148 -14.13 10.85 -7.99
C PRO A 148 -14.15 9.33 -7.71
N ARG A 149 -12.99 8.68 -7.75
CA ARG A 149 -12.85 7.24 -7.42
C ARG A 149 -13.22 6.93 -5.97
N ASN A 150 -12.82 7.77 -5.02
CA ASN A 150 -13.14 7.57 -3.61
C ASN A 150 -14.63 7.81 -3.33
N THR A 151 -15.26 8.75 -4.05
CA THR A 151 -16.70 9.01 -3.99
C THR A 151 -17.50 7.82 -4.48
N GLU A 152 -17.16 7.24 -5.64
CA GLU A 152 -17.81 6.01 -6.14
C GLU A 152 -17.69 4.85 -5.13
N GLN A 153 -16.50 4.67 -4.53
CA GLN A 153 -16.28 3.63 -3.54
C GLN A 153 -17.08 3.87 -2.24
N PHE A 154 -17.22 5.13 -1.80
CA PHE A 154 -18.03 5.49 -0.64
C PHE A 154 -19.52 5.24 -0.92
N GLN A 155 -20.00 5.63 -2.09
CA GLN A 155 -21.37 5.37 -2.53
C GLN A 155 -21.66 3.87 -2.56
N TYR A 156 -20.78 3.07 -3.19
CA TYR A 156 -20.94 1.61 -3.23
C TYR A 156 -21.00 0.97 -1.83
N ARG A 157 -20.21 1.46 -0.88
CA ARG A 157 -20.22 0.96 0.51
C ARG A 157 -21.52 1.29 1.24
N ASN A 158 -22.14 2.42 0.92
CA ASN A 158 -23.33 2.93 1.59
C ASN A 158 -24.63 2.61 0.84
N GLU A 159 -24.53 2.05 -0.37
CA GLU A 159 -25.66 1.44 -1.07
C GLU A 159 -26.21 0.29 -0.22
N PRO A 160 -27.51 0.31 0.14
CA PRO A 160 -28.16 -0.84 0.75
C PRO A 160 -27.99 -2.04 -0.18
N PHE A 161 -27.59 -3.19 0.35
CA PHE A 161 -27.53 -4.43 -0.41
C PHE A 161 -28.93 -4.83 -0.86
N VAL A 162 -29.38 -4.32 -2.00
CA VAL A 162 -30.62 -4.74 -2.64
C VAL A 162 -30.37 -6.15 -3.12
N ARG A 163 -30.86 -7.14 -2.36
CA ARG A 163 -31.01 -8.52 -2.86
C ARG A 163 -31.87 -8.42 -4.11
N ARG A 164 -31.24 -8.49 -5.28
CA ARG A 164 -31.93 -8.87 -6.51
C ARG A 164 -32.39 -10.31 -6.30
N ASP A 165 -33.58 -10.49 -5.76
CA ASP A 165 -34.22 -11.80 -5.64
C ASP A 165 -34.45 -12.31 -7.07
N ARG A 166 -33.51 -13.12 -7.58
CA ARG A 166 -33.73 -13.93 -8.78
C ARG A 166 -34.67 -15.08 -8.40
N ARG A 167 -35.92 -14.76 -8.08
CA ARG A 167 -37.01 -15.74 -7.97
C ARG A 167 -38.19 -15.22 -8.77
N GLY A 168 -38.19 -15.55 -10.05
CA GLY A 168 -39.27 -15.20 -10.96
C GLY A 168 -38.95 -15.52 -12.41
N ALA A 169 -38.62 -16.78 -12.73
CA ALA A 169 -38.74 -17.37 -14.07
C ALA A 169 -38.34 -18.86 -14.06
N ALA A 170 -39.12 -19.71 -13.40
CA ALA A 170 -39.14 -21.14 -13.68
C ALA A 170 -40.41 -21.76 -13.08
N ASP A 171 -41.56 -21.47 -13.70
CA ASP A 171 -42.75 -22.28 -13.54
C ASP A 171 -43.15 -22.87 -14.90
N GLY A 172 -43.44 -24.17 -14.88
CA GLY A 172 -44.23 -24.84 -15.89
C GLY A 172 -43.48 -25.59 -16.99
N ARG A 173 -43.01 -26.82 -16.72
CA ARG A 173 -43.77 -28.04 -17.09
C ARG A 173 -42.97 -29.36 -17.02
N ARG A 174 -43.60 -30.27 -16.25
CA ARG A 174 -43.73 -31.73 -16.43
C ARG A 174 -42.56 -32.64 -16.05
N LEU A 175 -42.71 -33.16 -14.82
CA LEU A 175 -42.36 -34.51 -14.43
C LEU A 175 -43.33 -35.52 -15.09
N HIS A 176 -42.77 -36.53 -15.74
CA HIS A 176 -43.30 -37.88 -15.99
C HIS A 176 -42.03 -38.73 -16.09
N GLY A 177 -41.81 -39.85 -15.42
CA GLY A 177 -42.59 -40.71 -14.56
C GLY A 177 -41.70 -41.96 -14.39
N ASP A 178 -41.72 -42.55 -13.20
CA ASP A 178 -41.07 -43.81 -12.84
C ASP A 178 -41.14 -44.90 -13.93
N GLN A 179 -40.13 -45.79 -14.02
CA GLN A 179 -40.12 -47.09 -13.30
C GLN A 179 -39.15 -48.14 -13.92
N LEU A 180 -38.53 -48.93 -13.02
CA LEU A 180 -38.03 -50.32 -13.15
C LEU A 180 -36.59 -50.64 -13.62
N ALA A 181 -35.74 -50.86 -12.61
CA ALA A 181 -35.03 -52.10 -12.25
C ALA A 181 -34.78 -53.21 -13.31
N GLY A 182 -33.54 -53.75 -13.32
CA GLY A 182 -33.31 -55.18 -13.58
C GLY A 182 -31.89 -55.62 -13.99
N GLY A 183 -31.09 -56.14 -13.02
CA GLY A 183 -30.04 -57.18 -13.14
C GLY A 183 -28.79 -56.93 -14.03
N ARG A 184 -27.62 -57.54 -13.85
CA ARG A 184 -27.16 -58.70 -13.06
C ARG A 184 -25.61 -58.68 -13.07
N ARG A 185 -24.97 -59.09 -11.97
CA ARG A 185 -23.51 -59.34 -11.85
C ARG A 185 -23.13 -60.72 -12.40
N ALA A 186 -21.93 -60.85 -12.97
CA ALA A 186 -21.00 -61.99 -12.92
C ALA A 186 -19.64 -61.46 -13.46
N GLY A 187 -18.46 -61.60 -12.86
CA GLY A 187 -17.94 -62.56 -11.89
C GLY A 187 -17.15 -63.65 -12.61
N GLY A 188 -15.83 -63.73 -12.39
CA GLY A 188 -15.06 -64.97 -12.57
C GLY A 188 -13.79 -64.87 -13.42
N GLU A 189 -12.65 -64.80 -12.74
CA GLU A 189 -11.33 -65.30 -13.18
C GLU A 189 -11.38 -66.81 -13.46
N GLU A 190 -10.50 -67.33 -14.33
CA GLU A 190 -9.43 -68.30 -13.98
C GLU A 190 -8.82 -68.95 -15.25
N GLN A 191 -7.58 -69.40 -15.09
CA GLN A 191 -6.55 -69.78 -16.05
C GLN A 191 -6.80 -71.11 -16.79
N VAL A 192 -5.92 -71.39 -17.77
CA VAL A 192 -5.18 -72.66 -18.05
C VAL A 192 -5.12 -72.95 -19.55
N HIS A 193 -3.97 -72.63 -20.19
CA HIS A 193 -2.98 -73.59 -20.69
C HIS A 193 -1.78 -72.86 -21.33
#